data_AF-A0A7V9CIR1-F1
#
_entry.id   AF-A0A7V9CIR1-F1
#
_cell.length_a   1.000
_cell.length_b   1.000
_cell.length_c   1.000
_cell.angle_alpha   90.00
_cell.angle_beta   90.00
_cell.angle_gamma   90.00
#
_symmetry.space_group_name_H-M   'P 1'
#
loop_
_entity.id
_entity.type
_entity.pdbx_description
1 polymer ?
#
loop_
_entity_poly.entity_id
_entity_poly.type
_entity_poly.pdbx_seq_one_letter_code
_entity_poly.pdbx_strand_id
1 'polypeptide(L)'
;MTKVFAETCASCHGPKLEGGLAPSMLDDVWAAGNGDDATMAGVIKDGRLANGMPAFGAVLSGQDIRGLVIYIREERAKHQRESATVAAPAADAVVPSEKHAFKLETVVTGVDAPWGLAFLPDGRLLITEKGGTLRITAADGTLAPEPVQGVPAVVSKGQGGLLDVAVHPDYANTGWIYLSYSDPGEGDSAMTAVLRAKLRGNTLEEVKTLFEAPAATYRTGGAHFGSRFVFDGKGHVFFSIGERGQQTDAQDLTRPNGKIHRINEDGTVPTDNPFVKQAGAIPSIWSYGHRNPQGLAQHPETGALYDAE
;
A
#
# COMPACT_ATOMS: atom_id res chain seq x y z
N MET A 1 33.13 -3.89 12.51
CA MET A 1 31.97 -4.71 12.07
C MET A 1 31.25 -4.14 10.85
N THR A 2 31.30 -2.83 10.61
CA THR A 2 30.75 -2.16 9.40
C THR A 2 31.13 -2.81 8.07
N LYS A 3 32.39 -3.25 7.91
CA LYS A 3 32.84 -3.95 6.68
C LYS A 3 32.15 -5.30 6.47
N VAL A 4 32.12 -6.14 7.52
CA VAL A 4 31.43 -7.44 7.49
C VAL A 4 29.95 -7.24 7.16
N PHE A 5 29.29 -6.30 7.85
CA PHE A 5 27.90 -5.95 7.59
C PHE A 5 27.67 -5.51 6.13
N ALA A 6 28.51 -4.62 5.60
CA ALA A 6 28.41 -4.12 4.24
C ALA A 6 28.56 -5.24 3.19
N GLU A 7 29.43 -6.21 3.46
CA GLU A 7 29.72 -7.31 2.54
C GLU A 7 28.68 -8.44 2.61
N THR A 8 28.03 -8.66 3.77
CA THR A 8 27.15 -9.84 3.96
C THR A 8 25.68 -9.52 4.14
N CYS A 9 25.31 -8.33 4.61
CA CYS A 9 23.96 -8.03 5.08
C CYS A 9 23.34 -6.79 4.43
N ALA A 10 24.15 -5.79 4.07
CA ALA A 10 23.67 -4.50 3.58
C ALA A 10 22.88 -4.56 2.27
N SER A 11 23.14 -5.54 1.41
CA SER A 11 22.37 -5.74 0.17
C SER A 11 20.89 -6.06 0.44
N CYS A 12 20.58 -6.65 1.60
CA CYS A 12 19.22 -7.00 2.00
C CYS A 12 18.62 -5.99 2.98
N HIS A 13 19.40 -5.60 4.00
CA HIS A 13 18.94 -4.76 5.10
C HIS A 13 19.28 -3.27 4.95
N GLY A 14 19.76 -2.87 3.78
CA GLY A 14 20.19 -1.50 3.52
C GLY A 14 21.59 -1.21 4.09
N PRO A 15 22.33 -0.28 3.47
CA PRO A 15 23.69 0.08 3.89
C PRO A 15 23.75 0.70 5.30
N LYS A 16 22.62 1.16 5.86
CA LYS A 16 22.47 1.77 7.18
C LYS A 16 21.49 0.99 8.07
N LEU A 17 21.23 -0.29 7.79
CA LEU A 17 20.29 -1.15 8.55
C LEU A 17 18.82 -0.72 8.48
N GLU A 18 18.50 0.24 7.60
CA GLU A 18 17.18 0.83 7.43
C GLU A 18 16.17 -0.11 6.76
N GLY A 19 16.61 -1.28 6.31
CA GLY A 19 15.83 -2.26 5.59
C GLY A 19 15.93 -2.09 4.08
N GLY A 20 15.11 -2.84 3.35
CA GLY A 20 15.08 -2.84 1.89
C GLY A 20 14.38 -4.10 1.40
N LEU A 21 15.17 -5.07 0.92
CA LEU A 21 14.67 -6.40 0.56
C LEU A 21 14.32 -7.24 1.80
N ALA A 22 14.96 -6.96 2.93
CA ALA A 22 14.67 -7.53 4.23
C ALA A 22 14.25 -6.43 5.22
N PRO A 23 13.60 -6.79 6.34
CA PRO A 23 13.14 -5.81 7.33
C PRO A 23 14.27 -4.92 7.86
N SER A 24 13.88 -3.73 8.31
CA SER A 24 14.77 -2.86 9.09
C SER A 24 15.28 -3.60 10.33
N MET A 25 16.50 -3.30 10.73
CA MET A 25 17.06 -3.76 12.01
C MET A 25 17.16 -2.63 13.04
N LEU A 26 16.62 -1.46 12.71
CA LEU A 26 16.62 -0.28 13.57
C LEU A 26 15.33 -0.12 14.38
N ASP A 27 14.27 -0.86 14.04
CA ASP A 27 12.98 -0.82 14.73
C ASP A 27 12.77 -2.01 15.69
N ASP A 28 11.56 -2.09 16.23
CA ASP A 28 11.17 -3.10 17.22
C ASP A 28 10.42 -4.29 16.59
N VAL A 29 10.32 -4.33 15.25
CA VAL A 29 9.55 -5.32 14.50
C VAL A 29 10.47 -6.44 14.00
N TRP A 30 10.57 -7.51 14.79
CA TRP A 30 11.43 -8.65 14.47
C TRP A 30 10.70 -9.71 13.67
N ALA A 31 11.30 -10.14 12.56
CA ALA A 31 10.76 -11.22 11.76
C ALA A 31 10.76 -12.57 12.51
N ALA A 32 11.63 -12.73 13.51
CA ALA A 32 11.78 -13.95 14.30
C ALA A 32 12.05 -13.64 15.78
N GLY A 33 11.31 -14.32 16.67
CA GLY A 33 11.40 -14.16 18.11
C GLY A 33 11.10 -12.73 18.59
N ASN A 34 11.66 -12.38 19.75
CA ASN A 34 11.50 -11.07 20.40
C ASN A 34 12.68 -10.11 20.09
N GLY A 35 13.58 -10.50 19.18
CA GLY A 35 14.80 -9.75 18.88
C GLY A 35 15.84 -9.75 19.99
N ASP A 36 15.87 -10.76 20.88
CA ASP A 36 16.97 -10.94 21.83
C ASP A 36 18.28 -11.39 21.15
N ASP A 37 19.41 -11.18 21.82
CA ASP A 37 20.74 -11.39 21.23
C ASP A 37 20.98 -12.85 20.81
N ALA A 38 20.41 -13.81 21.54
CA ALA A 38 20.53 -15.23 21.24
C ALA A 38 19.74 -15.59 19.98
N THR A 39 18.53 -15.05 19.85
CA THR A 39 17.66 -15.20 18.68
C THR A 39 18.30 -14.54 17.46
N MET A 40 18.81 -13.31 17.60
CA MET A 40 19.50 -12.61 16.50
C MET A 40 20.72 -13.40 16.02
N ALA A 41 21.55 -13.86 16.96
CA ALA A 41 22.72 -14.68 16.63
C ALA A 41 22.31 -15.99 15.95
N GLY A 42 21.26 -16.65 16.43
CA GLY A 42 20.71 -17.88 15.82
C GLY A 42 20.19 -17.64 14.40
N VAL A 43 19.46 -16.56 14.17
CA VAL A 43 18.93 -16.20 12.85
C VAL A 43 20.04 -15.86 11.85
N ILE A 44 21.08 -15.14 12.26
CA ILE A 44 22.25 -14.88 11.41
C ILE A 44 22.98 -16.18 11.08
N LYS A 45 23.16 -17.04 12.08
CA LYS A 45 23.89 -18.30 11.94
C LYS A 45 23.14 -19.28 11.01
N ASP A 46 21.87 -19.52 11.29
CA ASP A 46 21.09 -20.60 10.70
C ASP A 46 20.26 -20.14 9.50
N GLY A 47 20.12 -18.82 9.32
CA GLY A 47 19.32 -18.22 8.25
C GLY A 47 17.82 -18.45 8.43
N ARG A 48 17.03 -17.91 7.50
CA ARG A 48 15.59 -18.16 7.37
C ARG A 48 15.22 -18.26 5.90
N LEU A 49 15.46 -19.45 5.34
CA LEU A 49 15.27 -19.72 3.92
C LEU A 49 13.83 -19.45 3.44
N ALA A 50 12.83 -19.75 4.27
CA ALA A 50 11.42 -19.44 3.99
C ALA A 50 11.14 -17.94 3.80
N ASN A 51 12.02 -17.08 4.34
CA ASN A 51 11.92 -15.63 4.27
C ASN A 51 13.03 -15.02 3.39
N GLY A 52 13.73 -15.85 2.59
CA GLY A 52 14.79 -15.41 1.68
C GLY A 52 16.12 -15.04 2.36
N MET A 53 16.28 -15.29 3.67
CA MET A 53 17.53 -15.02 4.38
C MET A 53 18.42 -16.28 4.38
N PRO A 54 19.61 -16.26 3.74
CA PRO A 54 20.52 -17.40 3.76
C PRO A 54 21.17 -17.59 5.14
N ALA A 55 21.73 -18.78 5.38
CA ALA A 55 22.50 -19.08 6.59
C ALA A 55 23.94 -18.57 6.45
N PHE A 56 24.44 -17.85 7.45
CA PHE A 56 25.80 -17.31 7.42
C PHE A 56 26.78 -18.03 8.35
N GLY A 57 26.33 -19.04 9.11
CA GLY A 57 27.18 -19.78 10.06
C GLY A 57 28.33 -20.58 9.43
N ALA A 58 28.30 -20.81 8.11
CA ALA A 58 29.39 -21.44 7.36
C ALA A 58 30.47 -20.43 6.90
N VAL A 59 30.14 -19.14 6.87
CA VAL A 59 31.01 -18.06 6.35
C VAL A 59 31.43 -17.06 7.42
N LEU A 60 30.71 -16.98 8.55
CA LEU A 60 31.00 -16.11 9.68
C LEU A 60 31.37 -16.93 10.92
N SER A 61 32.41 -16.52 11.64
CA SER A 61 32.75 -17.15 12.91
C SER A 61 31.74 -16.79 14.00
N GLY A 62 31.72 -17.57 15.09
CA GLY A 62 30.91 -17.24 16.27
C GLY A 62 31.31 -15.92 16.96
N GLN A 63 32.50 -15.37 16.68
CA GLN A 63 32.90 -14.04 17.12
C GLN A 63 32.35 -12.96 16.18
N ASP A 64 32.37 -13.19 14.86
CA ASP A 64 31.81 -12.26 13.88
C ASP A 64 30.31 -12.09 14.06
N ILE A 65 29.58 -13.20 14.29
CA ILE A 65 28.13 -13.16 14.54
C ILE A 65 27.82 -12.35 15.80
N ARG A 66 28.58 -12.55 16.89
CA ARG A 66 28.42 -11.73 18.10
C ARG A 66 28.75 -10.26 17.84
N GLY A 67 29.80 -9.99 17.07
CA GLY A 67 30.17 -8.63 16.66
C GLY A 67 29.09 -7.94 15.84
N LEU A 68 28.40 -8.67 14.94
CA LEU A 68 27.27 -8.15 14.17
C LEU A 68 26.07 -7.85 15.06
N VAL A 69 25.73 -8.72 16.02
CA VAL A 69 24.65 -8.45 16.98
C VAL A 69 24.93 -7.17 17.77
N ILE A 70 26.15 -7.02 18.30
CA ILE A 70 26.57 -5.80 19.01
C ILE A 70 26.46 -4.57 18.10
N TYR A 71 26.97 -4.65 16.87
CA TYR A 71 26.89 -3.56 15.91
C TYR A 71 25.46 -3.14 15.59
N ILE A 72 24.54 -4.10 15.37
CA ILE A 72 23.13 -3.83 15.14
C ILE A 72 22.51 -3.13 16.37
N ARG A 73 22.86 -3.55 17.58
CA ARG A 73 22.40 -2.91 18.83
C ARG A 73 22.90 -1.47 18.97
N GLU A 74 24.18 -1.24 18.67
CA GLU A 74 24.78 0.09 18.74
C GLU A 74 24.15 1.05 17.73
N GLU A 75 23.96 0.61 16.48
CA GLU A 75 23.30 1.39 15.44
C GLU A 75 21.81 1.60 15.75
N ARG A 76 21.10 0.61 16.30
CA ARG A 76 19.71 0.78 16.77
C ARG A 76 19.63 1.76 17.93
N ALA A 77 20.50 1.67 18.93
CA ALA A 77 20.51 2.62 20.04
C ALA A 77 20.87 4.03 19.56
N LYS A 78 21.76 4.15 18.57
CA LYS A 78 22.08 5.43 17.93
C LYS A 78 20.89 5.96 17.14
N HIS A 79 20.25 5.13 16.32
CA HIS A 79 19.03 5.48 15.61
C HIS A 79 17.93 5.89 16.57
N GLN A 80 17.67 5.17 17.66
CA GLN A 80 16.66 5.57 18.65
C GLN A 80 17.01 6.90 19.36
N ARG A 81 18.31 7.19 19.54
CA ARG A 81 18.78 8.50 20.07
C ARG A 81 18.67 9.63 19.04
N GLU A 82 18.88 9.35 17.75
CA GLU A 82 18.87 10.31 16.64
C GLU A 82 17.46 10.51 16.04
N SER A 83 16.62 9.48 16.10
CA SER A 83 15.16 9.49 15.89
C SER A 83 14.43 10.18 17.05
N ALA A 84 15.15 11.02 17.79
CA ALA A 84 14.60 12.14 18.52
C ALA A 84 13.50 12.75 17.65
N THR A 85 12.29 12.68 18.19
CA THR A 85 11.07 13.27 17.65
C THR A 85 11.40 14.53 16.87
N VAL A 86 11.24 14.49 15.54
CA VAL A 86 11.03 15.74 14.82
C VAL A 86 9.82 16.35 15.51
N ALA A 87 10.05 17.43 16.26
CA ALA A 87 8.96 18.13 16.90
C ALA A 87 7.94 18.42 15.80
N ALA A 88 6.70 17.95 15.96
CA ALA A 88 5.64 18.34 15.05
C ALA A 88 5.68 19.87 14.96
N PRO A 89 5.61 20.45 13.75
CA PRO A 89 5.54 21.90 13.63
C PRO A 89 4.46 22.42 14.57
N ALA A 90 4.75 23.52 15.27
CA ALA A 90 3.77 24.10 16.17
C ALA A 90 2.45 24.28 15.42
N ALA A 91 1.34 23.93 16.08
CA ALA A 91 0.02 24.18 15.52
C ALA A 91 -0.05 25.65 15.08
N ASP A 92 -0.52 25.87 13.87
CA ASP A 92 -0.61 27.17 13.23
C ASP A 92 0.68 27.88 12.82
N ALA A 93 1.84 27.23 12.91
CA ALA A 93 3.07 27.77 12.35
C ALA A 93 3.04 27.75 10.81
N VAL A 94 3.40 28.89 10.21
CA VAL A 94 3.70 28.98 8.79
C VAL A 94 5.12 28.49 8.57
N VAL A 95 5.26 27.38 7.86
CA VAL A 95 6.53 26.75 7.50
C VAL A 95 6.90 27.19 6.08
N PRO A 96 7.99 27.95 5.89
CA PRO A 96 8.49 28.27 4.55
C PRO A 96 9.17 27.04 3.92
N SER A 97 8.88 26.79 2.65
CA SER A 97 9.66 25.89 1.77
C SER A 97 10.27 26.69 0.61
N GLU A 98 11.05 26.03 -0.25
CA GLU A 98 11.68 26.68 -1.42
C GLU A 98 10.66 27.35 -2.35
N LYS A 99 9.47 26.75 -2.52
CA LYS A 99 8.46 27.23 -3.49
C LYS A 99 7.22 27.84 -2.84
N HIS A 100 6.82 27.38 -1.65
CA HIS A 100 5.60 27.80 -0.98
C HIS A 100 5.76 27.87 0.54
N ALA A 101 4.99 28.73 1.19
CA ALA A 101 4.78 28.64 2.63
C ALA A 101 3.52 27.80 2.89
N PHE A 102 3.56 26.92 3.89
CA PHE A 102 2.44 26.05 4.24
C PHE A 102 2.20 26.04 5.75
N LYS A 103 0.98 25.68 6.14
CA LYS A 103 0.54 25.50 7.53
C LYS A 103 0.06 24.07 7.68
N LEU A 104 0.40 23.42 8.80
CA LEU A 104 -0.18 22.12 9.14
C LEU A 104 -1.41 22.32 9.99
N GLU A 105 -2.51 21.69 9.57
CA GLU A 105 -3.78 21.70 10.28
C GLU A 105 -4.29 20.26 10.41
N THR A 106 -4.61 19.87 11.64
CA THR A 106 -5.18 18.56 11.91
C THR A 106 -6.66 18.59 11.57
N VAL A 107 -7.03 17.90 10.49
CA VAL A 107 -8.44 17.80 10.05
C VAL A 107 -9.23 16.79 10.90
N VAL A 108 -8.59 15.69 11.31
CA VAL A 108 -9.24 14.61 12.05
C VAL A 108 -8.21 13.85 12.90
N THR A 109 -8.65 13.34 14.05
CA THR A 109 -7.88 12.43 14.91
C THR A 109 -8.70 11.18 15.23
N GLY A 110 -8.08 10.13 15.79
CA GLY A 110 -8.80 8.91 16.18
C GLY A 110 -9.08 7.93 15.04
N VAL A 111 -8.33 8.05 13.93
CA VAL A 111 -8.29 7.07 12.84
C VAL A 111 -7.12 6.11 13.01
N ASP A 112 -7.31 4.85 12.64
CA ASP A 112 -6.30 3.80 12.76
C ASP A 112 -5.75 3.39 11.39
N ALA A 113 -4.43 3.52 11.20
CA ALA A 113 -3.73 3.21 9.95
C ALA A 113 -4.47 3.65 8.66
N PRO A 114 -4.75 4.96 8.48
CA PRO A 114 -5.46 5.46 7.31
C PRO A 114 -4.65 5.23 6.02
N TRP A 115 -5.33 4.90 4.92
CA TRP A 115 -4.69 4.65 3.62
C TRP A 115 -5.17 5.63 2.53
N GLY A 116 -6.49 5.73 2.35
CA GLY A 116 -7.14 6.56 1.35
C GLY A 116 -8.07 7.59 1.99
N LEU A 117 -8.24 8.72 1.33
CA LEU A 117 -9.14 9.77 1.76
C LEU A 117 -9.82 10.44 0.58
N ALA A 118 -11.09 10.80 0.73
CA ALA A 118 -11.85 11.51 -0.29
C ALA A 118 -12.92 12.42 0.33
N PHE A 119 -12.94 13.68 -0.10
CA PHE A 119 -13.97 14.63 0.30
C PHE A 119 -15.26 14.39 -0.47
N LEU A 120 -16.38 14.40 0.24
CA LEU A 120 -17.71 14.52 -0.34
C LEU A 120 -18.02 16.00 -0.63
N PRO A 121 -18.93 16.30 -1.57
CA PRO A 121 -19.28 17.68 -1.93
C PRO A 121 -19.84 18.52 -0.78
N ASP A 122 -20.35 17.88 0.28
CA ASP A 122 -20.88 18.54 1.48
C ASP A 122 -19.81 18.77 2.58
N GLY A 123 -18.54 18.51 2.27
CA GLY A 123 -17.39 18.72 3.16
C GLY A 123 -17.08 17.54 4.09
N ARG A 124 -17.92 16.50 4.12
CA ARG A 124 -17.59 15.27 4.86
C ARG A 124 -16.37 14.59 4.25
N LEU A 125 -15.52 13.98 5.08
CA LEU A 125 -14.34 13.25 4.64
C LEU A 125 -14.54 11.75 4.83
N LEU A 126 -14.36 10.97 3.77
CA LEU A 126 -14.25 9.52 3.83
C LEU A 126 -12.79 9.12 4.05
N ILE A 127 -12.55 8.14 4.92
CA ILE A 127 -11.21 7.68 5.29
C ILE A 127 -11.23 6.16 5.37
N THR A 128 -10.41 5.49 4.56
CA THR A 128 -10.21 4.04 4.66
C THR A 128 -9.12 3.73 5.66
N GLU A 129 -9.40 2.79 6.57
CA GLU A 129 -8.44 2.25 7.53
C GLU A 129 -8.00 0.87 7.04
N LYS A 130 -6.69 0.61 7.03
CA LYS A 130 -6.13 -0.64 6.47
C LYS A 130 -6.71 -1.90 7.12
N GLY A 131 -7.25 -1.79 8.34
CA GLY A 131 -7.93 -2.87 9.06
C GLY A 131 -9.23 -3.37 8.41
N GLY A 132 -9.78 -2.66 7.43
CA GLY A 132 -11.04 -3.03 6.78
C GLY A 132 -12.22 -2.11 7.08
N THR A 133 -11.96 -0.95 7.66
CA THR A 133 -13.00 -0.03 8.14
C THR A 133 -13.05 1.22 7.28
N LEU A 134 -14.25 1.66 6.89
CA LEU A 134 -14.45 2.97 6.29
C LEU A 134 -14.99 3.92 7.36
N ARG A 135 -14.28 5.01 7.62
CA ARG A 135 -14.68 6.08 8.54
C ARG A 135 -15.21 7.28 7.76
N ILE A 136 -16.03 8.07 8.44
CA ILE A 136 -16.54 9.34 7.90
C ILE A 136 -16.49 10.43 8.97
N THR A 137 -16.16 11.65 8.56
CA THR A 137 -16.27 12.84 9.41
C THR A 137 -17.47 13.71 9.01
N ALA A 138 -17.94 14.55 9.93
CA ALA A 138 -18.66 15.76 9.58
C ALA A 138 -17.74 16.79 8.90
N ALA A 139 -18.32 17.85 8.32
CA ALA A 139 -17.57 18.89 7.61
C ALA A 139 -16.62 19.69 8.51
N ASP A 140 -16.81 19.64 9.83
CA ASP A 140 -15.94 20.27 10.83
C ASP A 140 -14.80 19.34 11.32
N GLY A 141 -14.66 18.15 10.71
CA GLY A 141 -13.66 17.16 11.10
C GLY A 141 -14.09 16.22 12.23
N THR A 142 -15.29 16.39 12.80
CA THR A 142 -15.80 15.49 13.85
C THR A 142 -15.97 14.07 13.30
N LEU A 143 -15.21 13.12 13.84
CA LEU A 143 -15.25 11.72 13.43
C LEU A 143 -16.54 11.04 13.92
N ALA A 144 -17.24 10.33 13.02
CA ALA A 144 -18.40 9.54 13.41
C ALA A 144 -18.01 8.44 14.42
N PRO A 145 -18.84 8.19 15.44
CA PRO A 145 -18.55 7.20 16.48
C PRO A 145 -18.52 5.77 15.91
N GLU A 146 -19.47 5.46 15.03
CA GLU A 146 -19.57 4.16 14.37
C GLU A 146 -18.98 4.23 12.95
N PRO A 147 -18.26 3.18 12.51
CA PRO A 147 -17.80 3.10 11.13
C PRO A 147 -18.94 2.89 10.15
N VAL A 148 -18.68 3.17 8.87
CA VAL A 148 -19.63 2.90 7.78
C VAL A 148 -19.86 1.39 7.66
N GLN A 149 -21.12 0.99 7.59
CA GLN A 149 -21.54 -0.41 7.48
C GLN A 149 -21.59 -0.87 6.01
N GLY A 150 -21.48 -2.19 5.79
CA GLY A 150 -21.56 -2.78 4.44
C GLY A 150 -20.25 -2.76 3.65
N VAL A 151 -19.13 -2.40 4.28
CA VAL A 151 -17.78 -2.55 3.71
C VAL A 151 -17.47 -4.06 3.59
N PRO A 152 -16.91 -4.54 2.46
CA PRO A 152 -16.57 -5.95 2.28
C PRO A 152 -15.47 -6.39 3.26
N ALA A 153 -15.41 -7.70 3.51
CA ALA A 153 -14.28 -8.29 4.23
C ALA A 153 -12.99 -8.09 3.44
N VAL A 154 -11.88 -7.85 4.14
CA VAL A 154 -10.57 -7.63 3.54
C VAL A 154 -9.50 -8.49 4.19
N VAL A 155 -8.42 -8.78 3.46
CA VAL A 155 -7.20 -9.36 4.02
C VAL A 155 -6.26 -8.24 4.45
N SER A 156 -6.28 -7.89 5.74
CA SER A 156 -5.33 -6.93 6.31
C SER A 156 -4.02 -7.62 6.70
N LYS A 157 -3.12 -7.79 5.73
CA LYS A 157 -1.80 -8.45 5.91
C LYS A 157 -0.74 -7.73 5.10
N GLY A 158 0.37 -7.34 5.75
CA GLY A 158 1.45 -6.60 5.10
C GLY A 158 0.95 -5.25 4.58
N GLN A 159 0.95 -5.09 3.26
CA GLN A 159 0.44 -3.92 2.52
C GLN A 159 -1.06 -4.02 2.20
N GLY A 160 -1.69 -5.18 2.40
CA GLY A 160 -3.11 -5.39 2.12
C GLY A 160 -4.03 -4.82 3.20
N GLY A 161 -5.29 -4.60 2.84
CA GLY A 161 -6.36 -4.05 3.66
C GLY A 161 -7.51 -3.48 2.84
N LEU A 162 -8.29 -2.58 3.45
CA LEU A 162 -9.09 -1.60 2.71
C LEU A 162 -8.16 -0.45 2.33
N LEU A 163 -8.07 -0.16 1.03
CA LEU A 163 -7.02 0.67 0.45
C LEU A 163 -7.60 1.99 -0.01
N ASP A 164 -7.80 2.21 -1.30
CA ASP A 164 -8.22 3.52 -1.79
C ASP A 164 -9.72 3.74 -1.66
N VAL A 165 -10.09 5.01 -1.49
CA VAL A 165 -11.45 5.49 -1.64
C VAL A 165 -11.45 6.66 -2.59
N ALA A 166 -12.37 6.65 -3.56
CA ALA A 166 -12.57 7.75 -4.47
C ALA A 166 -14.05 8.11 -4.57
N VAL A 167 -14.33 9.40 -4.71
CA VAL A 167 -15.68 9.94 -4.88
C VAL A 167 -15.87 10.26 -6.34
N HIS A 168 -17.01 9.84 -6.92
CA HIS A 168 -17.31 10.15 -8.31
C HIS A 168 -17.25 11.66 -8.58
N PRO A 169 -16.66 12.14 -9.68
CA PRO A 169 -16.57 13.57 -9.97
C PRO A 169 -17.94 14.27 -9.97
N ASP A 170 -18.98 13.56 -10.42
CA ASP A 170 -20.38 13.98 -10.37
C ASP A 170 -21.18 13.32 -9.22
N TYR A 171 -20.61 13.28 -8.00
CA TYR A 171 -21.23 12.62 -6.85
C TYR A 171 -22.61 13.18 -6.50
N ALA A 172 -22.81 14.49 -6.67
CA ALA A 172 -24.08 15.15 -6.34
C ALA A 172 -25.28 14.55 -7.11
N ASN A 173 -25.05 14.10 -8.35
CA ASN A 173 -26.09 13.48 -9.16
C ASN A 173 -26.07 11.94 -9.09
N THR A 174 -24.89 11.34 -8.98
CA THR A 174 -24.73 9.88 -9.08
C THR A 174 -24.75 9.16 -7.73
N GLY A 175 -24.20 9.79 -6.69
CA GLY A 175 -24.01 9.23 -5.36
C GLY A 175 -22.99 8.10 -5.25
N TRP A 176 -22.14 7.88 -6.27
CA TRP A 176 -21.18 6.76 -6.28
C TRP A 176 -19.87 7.09 -5.56
N ILE A 177 -19.47 6.21 -4.64
CA ILE A 177 -18.09 6.09 -4.16
C ILE A 177 -17.48 4.79 -4.66
N TYR A 178 -16.16 4.74 -4.71
CA TYR A 178 -15.36 3.63 -5.20
C TYR A 178 -14.40 3.20 -4.11
N LEU A 179 -14.26 1.89 -3.92
CA LEU A 179 -13.35 1.31 -2.94
C LEU A 179 -12.48 0.26 -3.61
N SER A 180 -11.20 0.26 -3.23
CA SER A 180 -10.27 -0.81 -3.57
C SER A 180 -9.80 -1.51 -2.31
N TYR A 181 -9.66 -2.83 -2.39
CA TYR A 181 -9.36 -3.63 -1.22
C TYR A 181 -8.66 -4.93 -1.59
N SER A 182 -8.03 -5.53 -0.58
CA SER A 182 -7.43 -6.86 -0.65
C SER A 182 -8.52 -7.91 -0.46
N ASP A 183 -9.08 -8.37 -1.57
CA ASP A 183 -10.13 -9.38 -1.63
C ASP A 183 -9.59 -10.76 -1.21
N PRO A 184 -10.24 -11.45 -0.26
CA PRO A 184 -9.81 -12.76 0.22
C PRO A 184 -10.08 -13.87 -0.80
N GLY A 185 -9.06 -14.70 -1.06
CA GLY A 185 -9.19 -15.95 -1.82
C GLY A 185 -9.18 -17.18 -0.92
N GLU A 186 -8.93 -18.35 -1.52
CA GLU A 186 -8.74 -19.59 -0.75
C GLU A 186 -7.49 -19.50 0.16
N GLY A 187 -7.59 -20.04 1.36
CA GLY A 187 -6.49 -20.05 2.33
C GLY A 187 -6.09 -18.65 2.79
N ASP A 188 -4.80 -18.32 2.69
CA ASP A 188 -4.27 -16.99 3.02
C ASP A 188 -3.96 -16.15 1.77
N SER A 189 -4.53 -16.52 0.62
CA SER A 189 -4.38 -15.79 -0.62
C SER A 189 -5.31 -14.57 -0.67
N ALA A 190 -4.88 -13.56 -1.41
CA ALA A 190 -5.68 -12.36 -1.67
C ALA A 190 -5.45 -11.87 -3.11
N MET A 191 -6.22 -10.89 -3.55
CA MET A 191 -5.95 -10.06 -4.73
C MET A 191 -6.58 -8.67 -4.59
N THR A 192 -6.13 -7.69 -5.36
CA THR A 192 -6.81 -6.39 -5.41
C THR A 192 -8.13 -6.54 -6.16
N ALA A 193 -9.23 -6.12 -5.53
CA ALA A 193 -10.53 -5.96 -6.17
C ALA A 193 -11.00 -4.50 -6.02
N VAL A 194 -11.92 -4.10 -6.90
CA VAL A 194 -12.53 -2.77 -6.83
C VAL A 194 -14.05 -2.86 -6.97
N LEU A 195 -14.75 -2.03 -6.21
CA LEU A 195 -16.20 -1.91 -6.23
C LEU A 195 -16.63 -0.44 -6.23
N ARG A 196 -17.90 -0.20 -6.53
CA ARG A 196 -18.60 1.04 -6.20
C ARG A 196 -19.84 0.78 -5.35
N ALA A 197 -20.23 1.79 -4.58
CA ALA A 197 -21.43 1.76 -3.75
C ALA A 197 -22.00 3.17 -3.58
N LYS A 198 -23.24 3.28 -3.13
CA LYS A 198 -23.81 4.55 -2.66
C LYS A 198 -23.80 4.59 -1.14
N LEU A 199 -23.37 5.71 -0.58
CA LEU A 199 -23.44 5.94 0.86
C LEU A 199 -24.81 6.52 1.23
N ARG A 200 -25.62 5.76 1.97
CA ARG A 200 -26.92 6.19 2.50
C ARG A 200 -26.87 6.20 4.02
N GLY A 201 -26.93 7.39 4.61
CA GLY A 201 -26.65 7.56 6.04
C GLY A 201 -25.24 7.08 6.37
N ASN A 202 -25.14 5.98 7.12
CA ASN A 202 -23.88 5.35 7.51
C ASN A 202 -23.71 3.93 6.93
N THR A 203 -24.36 3.63 5.81
CA THR A 203 -24.35 2.29 5.19
C THR A 203 -24.05 2.38 3.70
N LEU A 204 -23.25 1.42 3.20
CA LEU A 204 -23.05 1.20 1.78
C LEU A 204 -24.23 0.41 1.20
N GLU A 205 -24.87 0.98 0.20
CA GLU A 205 -25.97 0.38 -0.55
C GLU A 205 -25.62 0.31 -2.04
N GLU A 206 -26.40 -0.44 -2.82
CA GLU A 206 -26.20 -0.62 -4.27
C GLU A 206 -24.76 -1.03 -4.63
N VAL A 207 -24.16 -1.90 -3.80
CA VAL A 207 -22.78 -2.35 -3.96
C VAL A 207 -22.63 -3.14 -5.26
N LYS A 208 -21.70 -2.72 -6.12
CA LYS A 208 -21.38 -3.38 -7.39
C LYS A 208 -19.86 -3.55 -7.51
N THR A 209 -19.42 -4.80 -7.62
CA THR A 209 -18.05 -5.13 -8.01
C THR A 209 -17.79 -4.63 -9.43
N LEU A 210 -16.72 -3.86 -9.60
CA LEU A 210 -16.29 -3.30 -10.89
C LEU A 210 -15.21 -4.13 -11.54
N PHE A 211 -14.33 -4.71 -10.73
CA PHE A 211 -13.31 -5.63 -11.19
C PHE A 211 -12.95 -6.61 -10.07
N GLU A 212 -12.91 -7.88 -10.45
CA GLU A 212 -12.48 -9.00 -9.64
C GLU A 212 -11.55 -9.85 -10.50
N ALA A 213 -10.38 -10.16 -9.96
CA ALA A 213 -9.40 -10.97 -10.68
C ALA A 213 -9.85 -12.44 -10.71
N PRO A 214 -9.43 -13.25 -11.71
CA PRO A 214 -9.69 -14.69 -11.66
C PRO A 214 -9.02 -15.31 -10.44
N ALA A 215 -9.72 -16.17 -9.69
CA ALA A 215 -9.22 -16.81 -8.46
C ALA A 215 -7.84 -17.48 -8.62
N ALA A 216 -7.55 -18.07 -9.79
CA ALA A 216 -6.26 -18.69 -10.11
C ALA A 216 -5.06 -17.71 -10.13
N THR A 217 -5.33 -16.40 -10.12
CA THR A 217 -4.29 -15.36 -10.06
C THR A 217 -3.99 -14.91 -8.64
N TYR A 218 -4.80 -15.30 -7.65
CA TYR A 218 -4.65 -14.92 -6.26
C TYR A 218 -3.33 -15.44 -5.70
N ARG A 219 -2.69 -14.63 -4.86
CA ARG A 219 -1.36 -14.91 -4.30
C ARG A 219 -1.41 -14.86 -2.79
N THR A 220 -0.68 -15.78 -2.17
CA THR A 220 -0.39 -15.75 -0.73
C THR A 220 0.64 -14.64 -0.44
N GLY A 221 0.68 -14.18 0.81
CA GLY A 221 1.55 -13.08 1.22
C GLY A 221 0.92 -11.69 1.07
N GLY A 222 1.57 -10.70 1.68
CA GLY A 222 1.00 -9.37 1.90
C GLY A 222 1.64 -8.24 1.09
N ALA A 223 2.31 -8.52 -0.03
CA ALA A 223 3.02 -7.51 -0.80
C ALA A 223 2.28 -7.10 -2.09
N HIS A 224 2.47 -5.85 -2.47
CA HIS A 224 2.26 -5.24 -3.79
C HIS A 224 0.82 -5.22 -4.34
N PHE A 225 -0.13 -4.67 -3.58
CA PHE A 225 -1.53 -4.57 -4.00
C PHE A 225 -1.84 -3.36 -4.91
N GLY A 226 -0.98 -2.34 -4.95
CA GLY A 226 -1.25 -1.09 -5.66
C GLY A 226 -2.48 -0.35 -5.12
N SER A 227 -3.57 -0.30 -5.92
CA SER A 227 -4.95 0.04 -5.54
C SER A 227 -5.43 1.49 -5.69
N ARG A 228 -4.61 2.41 -6.21
CA ARG A 228 -5.00 3.83 -6.37
C ARG A 228 -5.98 4.04 -7.53
N PHE A 229 -7.01 4.87 -7.36
CA PHE A 229 -7.94 5.30 -8.40
C PHE A 229 -7.58 6.67 -9.01
N VAL A 230 -7.90 6.86 -10.29
CA VAL A 230 -7.94 8.17 -10.95
C VAL A 230 -9.10 8.21 -11.96
N PHE A 231 -9.98 9.20 -11.86
CA PHE A 231 -10.97 9.50 -12.89
C PHE A 231 -10.37 10.42 -13.94
N ASP A 232 -10.66 10.17 -15.22
CA ASP A 232 -10.17 11.02 -16.31
C ASP A 232 -11.14 12.13 -16.73
N GLY A 233 -12.32 12.17 -16.11
CA GLY A 233 -13.41 13.10 -16.45
C GLY A 233 -14.08 12.84 -17.80
N LYS A 234 -13.83 11.67 -18.42
CA LYS A 234 -14.35 11.28 -19.74
C LYS A 234 -15.14 9.97 -19.69
N GLY A 235 -15.61 9.57 -18.51
CA GLY A 235 -16.38 8.35 -18.30
C GLY A 235 -15.55 7.13 -17.93
N HIS A 236 -14.25 7.31 -17.64
CA HIS A 236 -13.36 6.22 -17.25
C HIS A 236 -12.78 6.42 -15.85
N VAL A 237 -12.49 5.28 -15.23
CA VAL A 237 -11.69 5.20 -14.01
C VAL A 237 -10.50 4.28 -14.27
N PHE A 238 -9.33 4.78 -13.88
CA PHE A 238 -8.08 4.04 -13.84
C PHE A 238 -7.86 3.50 -12.44
N PHE A 239 -7.28 2.32 -12.33
CA PHE A 239 -6.83 1.78 -11.05
C PHE A 239 -5.56 0.93 -11.19
N SER A 240 -4.73 0.88 -10.16
CA SER A 240 -3.52 0.06 -10.17
C SER A 240 -3.66 -1.28 -9.48
N ILE A 241 -2.95 -2.29 -10.00
CA ILE A 241 -2.69 -3.57 -9.34
C ILE A 241 -1.18 -3.84 -9.41
N GLY A 242 -0.53 -4.02 -8.26
CA GLY A 242 0.89 -4.41 -8.20
C GLY A 242 1.12 -5.88 -8.56
N GLU A 243 2.37 -6.31 -8.70
CA GLU A 243 2.69 -7.65 -9.21
C GLU A 243 2.51 -8.80 -8.19
N ARG A 244 2.24 -8.47 -6.93
CA ARG A 244 1.99 -9.40 -5.81
C ARG A 244 3.15 -10.32 -5.40
N GLY A 245 4.38 -9.90 -5.69
CA GLY A 245 5.62 -10.63 -5.37
C GLY A 245 6.06 -11.62 -6.44
N GLN A 246 5.32 -11.75 -7.54
CA GLN A 246 5.73 -12.45 -8.75
C GLN A 246 6.02 -11.49 -9.92
N GLN A 247 7.27 -11.04 -10.02
CA GLN A 247 7.73 -10.03 -10.99
C GLN A 247 7.41 -10.38 -12.45
N THR A 248 7.46 -11.66 -12.83
CA THR A 248 7.16 -12.09 -14.20
C THR A 248 5.72 -11.82 -14.61
N ASP A 249 4.79 -11.81 -13.65
CA ASP A 249 3.37 -11.58 -13.92
C ASP A 249 3.12 -10.14 -14.39
N ALA A 250 3.99 -9.19 -14.06
CA ALA A 250 3.90 -7.81 -14.56
C ALA A 250 3.98 -7.73 -16.09
N GLN A 251 4.71 -8.65 -16.74
CA GLN A 251 4.85 -8.73 -18.19
C GLN A 251 3.80 -9.64 -18.85
N ASP A 252 3.12 -10.49 -18.08
CA ASP A 252 2.10 -11.40 -18.57
C ASP A 252 0.76 -10.68 -18.72
N LEU A 253 0.28 -10.53 -19.95
CA LEU A 253 -0.99 -9.87 -20.26
C LEU A 253 -2.22 -10.74 -19.95
N THR A 254 -2.03 -12.04 -19.68
CA THR A 254 -3.09 -12.94 -19.22
C THR A 254 -3.37 -12.79 -17.71
N ARG A 255 -2.57 -11.95 -17.02
CA ARG A 255 -2.63 -11.72 -15.58
C ARG A 255 -2.90 -10.26 -15.24
N PRO A 256 -3.64 -10.00 -14.14
CA PRO A 256 -3.97 -8.64 -13.71
C PRO A 256 -2.84 -7.95 -12.94
N ASN A 257 -1.85 -8.73 -12.52
CA ASN A 257 -0.72 -8.31 -11.70
C ASN A 257 0.20 -7.33 -12.44
N GLY A 258 0.62 -6.25 -11.77
CA GLY A 258 1.62 -5.31 -12.28
C GLY A 258 1.12 -4.48 -13.45
N LYS A 259 -0.12 -3.99 -13.35
CA LYS A 259 -0.85 -3.28 -14.41
C LYS A 259 -1.49 -2.00 -13.88
N ILE A 260 -1.63 -1.03 -14.76
CA ILE A 260 -2.68 -0.02 -14.63
C ILE A 260 -3.85 -0.50 -15.49
N HIS A 261 -5.04 -0.54 -14.91
CA HIS A 261 -6.28 -0.89 -15.58
C HIS A 261 -7.10 0.36 -15.88
N ARG A 262 -7.85 0.34 -16.98
CA ARG A 262 -8.86 1.33 -17.37
C ARG A 262 -10.19 0.64 -17.64
N ILE A 263 -11.23 1.07 -16.94
CA ILE A 263 -12.62 0.63 -17.12
C ILE A 263 -13.53 1.85 -17.26
N ASN A 264 -14.72 1.67 -17.82
CA ASN A 264 -15.79 2.64 -17.69
C ASN A 264 -16.20 2.74 -16.21
N GLU A 265 -16.76 3.88 -15.80
CA GLU A 265 -17.24 4.13 -14.43
C GLU A 265 -18.28 3.09 -13.93
N ASP A 266 -18.92 2.35 -14.84
CA ASP A 266 -19.85 1.27 -14.53
C ASP A 266 -19.24 -0.14 -14.46
N GLY A 267 -17.93 -0.26 -14.69
CA GLY A 267 -17.19 -1.53 -14.68
C GLY A 267 -17.09 -2.22 -16.04
N THR A 268 -17.77 -1.72 -17.07
CA THR A 268 -17.61 -2.26 -18.42
C THR A 268 -16.25 -1.86 -19.02
N VAL A 269 -15.75 -2.63 -19.98
CA VAL A 269 -14.43 -2.38 -20.57
C VAL A 269 -14.55 -1.46 -21.78
N PRO A 270 -13.77 -0.35 -21.85
CA PRO A 270 -13.73 0.51 -23.02
C PRO A 270 -13.27 -0.25 -24.27
N THR A 271 -14.00 -0.10 -25.36
CA THR A 271 -13.73 -0.82 -26.63
C THR A 271 -12.45 -0.35 -27.34
N ASP A 272 -11.87 0.75 -26.89
CA ASP A 272 -10.62 1.35 -27.36
C ASP A 272 -9.42 1.04 -26.44
N ASN A 273 -9.59 0.17 -25.42
CA ASN A 273 -8.45 -0.29 -24.62
C ASN A 273 -7.39 -0.99 -25.50
N PRO A 274 -6.08 -0.82 -25.19
CA PRO A 274 -5.00 -1.23 -26.08
C PRO A 274 -4.95 -2.74 -26.35
N PHE A 275 -5.44 -3.56 -25.43
CA PHE A 275 -5.34 -5.02 -25.51
C PHE A 275 -6.68 -5.72 -25.76
N VAL A 276 -7.77 -4.99 -25.99
CA VAL A 276 -9.13 -5.57 -26.12
C VAL A 276 -9.27 -6.55 -27.30
N LYS A 277 -8.46 -6.40 -28.35
CA LYS A 277 -8.44 -7.28 -29.53
C LYS A 277 -7.37 -8.38 -29.46
N GLN A 278 -6.56 -8.39 -28.40
CA GLN A 278 -5.49 -9.37 -28.25
C GLN A 278 -6.01 -10.62 -27.55
N ALA A 279 -5.95 -11.76 -28.25
CA ALA A 279 -6.40 -13.02 -27.69
C ALA A 279 -5.66 -13.36 -26.38
N GLY A 280 -6.44 -13.67 -25.33
CA GLY A 280 -5.91 -14.05 -24.02
C GLY A 280 -5.49 -12.89 -23.11
N ALA A 281 -5.40 -11.65 -23.61
CA ALA A 281 -5.07 -10.51 -22.77
C ALA A 281 -6.28 -10.09 -21.92
N ILE A 282 -6.03 -9.61 -20.69
CA ILE A 282 -7.08 -9.00 -19.87
C ILE A 282 -7.46 -7.66 -20.50
N PRO A 283 -8.73 -7.48 -20.89
CA PRO A 283 -9.11 -6.37 -21.76
C PRO A 283 -9.13 -5.02 -21.03
N SER A 284 -9.17 -5.01 -19.69
CA SER A 284 -9.07 -3.78 -18.88
C SER A 284 -7.66 -3.22 -18.78
N ILE A 285 -6.61 -3.95 -19.22
CA ILE A 285 -5.23 -3.45 -19.12
C ILE A 285 -5.06 -2.19 -19.97
N TRP A 286 -4.49 -1.15 -19.35
CA TRP A 286 -4.08 0.09 -20.00
C TRP A 286 -2.56 0.15 -20.20
N SER A 287 -1.80 -0.14 -19.15
CA SER A 287 -0.34 -0.29 -19.19
C SER A 287 0.11 -1.47 -18.32
N TYR A 288 1.30 -1.97 -18.57
CA TYR A 288 1.84 -3.17 -17.92
C TYR A 288 3.34 -3.03 -17.64
N GLY A 289 3.87 -3.93 -16.81
CA GLY A 289 5.27 -3.91 -16.40
C GLY A 289 5.54 -3.12 -15.12
N HIS A 290 4.49 -2.86 -14.34
CA HIS A 290 4.57 -2.14 -13.07
C HIS A 290 4.90 -3.09 -11.92
N ARG A 291 5.70 -2.65 -10.93
CA ARG A 291 5.97 -3.46 -9.74
C ARG A 291 4.90 -3.22 -8.69
N ASN A 292 4.80 -2.01 -8.15
CA ASN A 292 3.81 -1.73 -7.11
C ASN A 292 3.32 -0.26 -7.10
N PRO A 293 2.50 0.14 -8.07
CA PRO A 293 1.97 1.51 -8.16
C PRO A 293 1.18 1.96 -6.93
N GLN A 294 1.73 2.87 -6.12
CA GLN A 294 1.08 3.40 -4.92
C GLN A 294 0.37 4.74 -5.19
N GLY A 295 1.02 5.60 -5.98
CA GLY A 295 0.51 6.90 -6.39
C GLY A 295 0.10 6.89 -7.85
N LEU A 296 -1.10 7.39 -8.15
CA LEU A 296 -1.56 7.71 -9.49
C LEU A 296 -2.17 9.10 -9.44
N ALA A 297 -1.86 9.92 -10.44
CA ALA A 297 -2.43 11.25 -10.58
C ALA A 297 -2.57 11.61 -12.05
N GLN A 298 -3.63 12.34 -12.38
CA GLN A 298 -3.73 12.97 -13.70
C GLN A 298 -3.16 14.39 -13.63
N HIS A 299 -2.29 14.72 -14.57
CA HIS A 299 -1.81 16.08 -14.71
C HIS A 299 -2.96 17.00 -15.15
N PRO A 300 -3.25 18.09 -14.42
CA PRO A 300 -4.50 18.85 -14.60
C PRO A 300 -4.59 19.57 -15.95
N GLU A 301 -3.47 19.98 -16.54
CA GLU A 301 -3.47 20.67 -17.84
C GLU A 301 -3.38 19.74 -19.05
N THR A 302 -2.49 18.74 -19.01
CA THR A 302 -2.23 17.85 -20.16
C THR A 302 -3.13 16.62 -20.19
N GLY A 303 -3.74 16.26 -19.05
CA GLY A 303 -4.51 15.03 -18.89
C GLY A 303 -3.65 13.76 -18.86
N ALA A 304 -2.32 13.87 -18.85
CA ALA A 304 -1.42 12.73 -18.79
C ALA A 304 -1.50 12.04 -17.42
N LEU A 305 -1.48 10.71 -17.42
CA LEU A 305 -1.48 9.90 -16.20
C LEU A 305 -0.04 9.71 -15.72
N TYR A 306 0.20 10.00 -14.45
CA TYR A 306 1.48 9.83 -13.76
C TYR A 306 1.35 8.73 -12.72
N ASP A 307 2.41 7.94 -12.58
CA ASP A 307 2.53 6.83 -11.64
C ASP A 307 3.77 7.02 -10.75
N ALA A 308 3.68 6.55 -9.51
CA ALA A 308 4.76 6.48 -8.53
C ALA A 308 4.70 5.15 -7.76
N GLU A 309 5.83 4.44 -7.75
CA GLU A 309 6.02 3.13 -7.12
C GLU A 309 6.91 3.18 -5.88
#